data_AF-A0A379USY5-F1
#
_entry.id   AF-A0A379USY5-F1
#
_cell.length_a   1.000
_cell.length_b   1.000
_cell.length_c   1.000
_cell.angle_alpha   90.00
_cell.angle_beta   90.00
_cell.angle_gamma   90.00
#
_symmetry.space_group_name_H-M   'P 1'
#
loop_
_entity.id
_entity.type
_entity.pdbx_description
1 polymer ?
#
loop_
_entity_poly.entity_id
_entity_poly.type
_entity_poly.pdbx_seq_one_letter_code
_entity_poly.pdbx_strand_id
1 'polypeptide(L)'
;MSLRQKTISGAKWSAIATIVIIGLGLIQMTVLARIIDNHQFGLLTVSLVIIALADTISDFGIANSIIQRKTIGHLELTTLYWLNVGLGIVVFAVVFWLSDAIAHVLHNPDLAPLIKTLSLAFIVIPHGQQFRALMQKELEFNKIGMIETTSVLAGSPLR
;
A
#
# COMPACT_ATOMS: atom_id res chain seq x y z
N MET A 1 16.50 17.44 -21.69
CA MET A 1 15.49 18.14 -20.86
C MET A 1 16.17 18.66 -19.61
N SER A 2 15.96 19.93 -19.24
CA SER A 2 16.51 20.44 -17.97
C SER A 2 15.82 19.77 -16.78
N LEU A 3 16.51 19.68 -15.63
CA LEU A 3 15.96 19.12 -14.38
C LEU A 3 14.60 19.74 -14.04
N ARG A 4 14.45 21.06 -14.20
CA ARG A 4 13.21 21.80 -13.99
C ARG A 4 12.06 21.27 -14.86
N GLN A 5 12.34 20.93 -16.12
CA GLN A 5 11.33 20.46 -17.06
C GLN A 5 10.91 19.00 -16.79
N LYS A 6 11.85 18.14 -16.34
CA LYS A 6 11.55 16.77 -15.87
C LYS A 6 10.73 16.78 -14.57
N THR A 7 11.05 17.67 -13.63
CA THR A 7 10.29 17.80 -12.38
C THR A 7 8.86 18.28 -12.64
N ILE A 8 8.67 19.28 -13.50
CA ILE A 8 7.33 19.80 -13.83
C ILE A 8 6.49 18.75 -14.57
N SER A 9 7.07 18.05 -15.55
CA SER A 9 6.33 17.01 -16.28
C SER A 9 6.01 15.81 -15.38
N GLY A 10 6.93 15.39 -14.53
CA GLY A 10 6.73 14.32 -13.56
C GLY A 10 5.67 14.67 -12.51
N ALA A 11 5.73 15.88 -11.95
CA ALA A 11 4.73 16.37 -10.99
C ALA A 11 3.33 16.43 -11.61
N LYS A 12 3.21 16.91 -12.85
CA LYS A 12 1.92 16.92 -13.58
C LYS A 12 1.37 15.51 -13.76
N TRP A 13 2.21 14.55 -14.16
CA TRP A 13 1.80 13.15 -14.30
C TRP A 13 1.39 12.52 -12.97
N SER A 14 2.15 12.78 -11.91
CA SER A 14 1.80 12.30 -10.56
C SER A 14 0.46 12.86 -10.10
N ALA A 15 0.19 14.15 -10.34
CA ALA A 15 -1.08 14.78 -9.98
C ALA A 15 -2.25 14.15 -10.75
N ILE A 16 -2.11 13.95 -12.06
CA ILE A 16 -3.13 13.29 -12.89
C ILE A 16 -3.37 11.86 -12.39
N ALA A 17 -2.33 11.07 -12.17
CA ALA A 17 -2.45 9.70 -11.67
C ALA A 17 -3.15 9.68 -10.30
N THR A 18 -2.78 10.58 -9.39
CA THR A 18 -3.41 10.70 -8.07
C THR A 18 -4.91 11.00 -8.20
N ILE A 19 -5.30 11.96 -9.05
CA ILE A 19 -6.72 12.29 -9.28
C ILE A 19 -7.48 11.09 -9.85
N VAL A 20 -6.88 10.37 -10.81
CA VAL A 20 -7.48 9.17 -11.39
C VAL A 20 -7.66 8.07 -10.34
N ILE A 21 -6.63 7.80 -9.53
CA ILE A 21 -6.65 6.79 -8.48
C ILE A 21 -7.71 7.13 -7.42
N ILE A 22 -7.75 8.39 -6.95
CA ILE A 22 -8.76 8.84 -5.98
C ILE A 22 -10.16 8.73 -6.59
N GLY A 23 -10.35 9.18 -7.82
CA GLY A 23 -11.64 9.09 -8.52
C GLY A 23 -12.12 7.65 -8.68
N LEU A 24 -11.23 6.74 -9.10
CA LEU A 24 -11.52 5.32 -9.19
C LEU A 24 -11.84 4.70 -7.82
N GLY A 25 -11.08 5.07 -6.78
CA GLY A 25 -11.31 4.62 -5.41
C GLY A 25 -12.68 5.05 -4.89
N LEU A 26 -13.10 6.29 -5.16
CA LEU A 26 -14.43 6.78 -4.79
C LEU A 26 -15.55 6.02 -5.52
N ILE A 27 -15.38 5.76 -6.82
CA ILE A 27 -16.34 4.97 -7.60
C ILE A 27 -16.42 3.54 -7.03
N GLN A 28 -15.28 2.91 -6.77
CA GLN A 28 -15.22 1.57 -6.19
C GLN A 28 -15.93 1.53 -4.84
N MET A 29 -15.62 2.44 -3.92
CA MET A 29 -16.28 2.52 -2.61
C MET A 29 -17.79 2.73 -2.73
N THR A 30 -18.24 3.58 -3.66
CA THR A 30 -19.67 3.83 -3.90
C THR A 30 -20.39 2.59 -4.44
N VAL A 31 -19.76 1.87 -5.38
CA VAL A 31 -20.30 0.63 -5.94
C VAL A 31 -20.33 -0.45 -4.88
N LEU A 32 -19.24 -0.60 -4.11
CA LEU A 32 -19.13 -1.57 -3.04
C LEU A 32 -20.21 -1.33 -1.98
N ALA A 33 -20.41 -0.08 -1.55
CA ALA A 33 -21.46 0.30 -0.61
C ALA A 33 -22.90 0.02 -1.10
N ARG A 34 -23.11 -0.16 -2.41
CA ARG A 34 -24.42 -0.56 -2.98
C ARG A 34 -24.61 -2.06 -3.12
N ILE A 35 -23.52 -2.83 -3.26
CA ILE A 35 -23.55 -4.29 -3.46
C ILE A 35 -23.44 -5.03 -2.12
N ILE A 36 -22.70 -4.44 -1.18
CA ILE A 36 -22.38 -5.04 0.12
C ILE A 36 -23.49 -4.74 1.13
N ASP A 37 -23.92 -5.77 1.86
CA ASP A 37 -24.86 -5.62 2.98
C ASP A 37 -24.24 -4.82 4.14
N ASN A 38 -25.07 -4.10 4.92
CA ASN A 38 -24.63 -3.27 6.05
C ASN A 38 -23.66 -4.00 7.01
N HIS A 39 -23.87 -5.30 7.24
CA HIS A 39 -22.99 -6.12 8.06
C HIS A 39 -21.57 -6.24 7.48
N GLN A 40 -21.46 -6.55 6.19
CA GLN A 40 -20.19 -6.71 5.49
C GLN A 40 -19.45 -5.37 5.32
N PHE A 41 -20.17 -4.25 5.20
CA PHE A 41 -19.57 -2.92 5.18
C PHE A 41 -18.91 -2.57 6.53
N GLY A 42 -19.54 -2.96 7.64
CA GLY A 42 -18.97 -2.85 8.98
C GLY A 42 -17.69 -3.67 9.14
N LEU A 43 -17.69 -4.93 8.68
CA LEU A 43 -16.51 -5.80 8.68
C LEU A 43 -15.34 -5.17 7.92
N LEU A 44 -15.61 -4.68 6.70
CA LEU A 44 -14.62 -4.03 5.86
C LEU A 44 -14.03 -2.79 6.54
N THR A 45 -14.88 -1.92 7.09
CA THR A 45 -14.45 -0.68 7.74
C THR A 45 -13.51 -0.95 8.91
N VAL A 46 -13.87 -1.87 9.80
CA VAL A 46 -13.04 -2.24 10.96
C VAL A 46 -11.72 -2.86 10.49
N SER A 47 -11.78 -3.74 9.50
CA SER A 47 -10.58 -4.38 8.95
C SER A 47 -9.62 -3.36 8.32
N LEU A 48 -10.14 -2.38 7.58
CA LEU A 48 -9.33 -1.31 6.98
C LEU A 48 -8.62 -0.46 8.04
N VAL A 49 -9.28 -0.16 9.17
CA VAL A 49 -8.64 0.57 10.28
C VAL A 49 -7.49 -0.24 10.87
N ILE A 50 -7.68 -1.53 11.11
CA ILE A 50 -6.64 -2.42 11.66
C ILE A 50 -5.44 -2.49 10.70
N ILE A 51 -5.72 -2.68 9.40
CA ILE A 51 -4.68 -2.76 8.38
C ILE A 51 -3.94 -1.43 8.24
N ALA A 52 -4.63 -0.28 8.27
CA ALA A 52 -3.99 1.03 8.21
C ALA A 52 -3.05 1.29 9.40
N LEU A 53 -3.44 0.86 10.60
CA LEU A 53 -2.58 0.93 11.79
C LEU A 53 -1.32 0.04 11.62
N ALA A 54 -1.50 -1.20 11.15
CA ALA A 54 -0.38 -2.10 10.89
C ALA A 54 0.55 -1.59 9.77
N ASP A 55 0.00 -0.99 8.72
CA ASP A 55 0.75 -0.38 7.62
C ASP A 55 1.60 0.80 8.10
N THR A 56 1.03 1.66 8.95
CA THR A 56 1.78 2.77 9.58
C THR A 56 2.98 2.27 10.37
N ILE A 57 2.87 1.11 11.04
CA ILE A 57 3.97 0.48 11.77
C ILE A 57 4.98 -0.14 10.79
N SER A 58 4.52 -0.75 9.70
CA SER A 58 5.38 -1.37 8.69
C SER A 58 6.18 -0.35 7.87
N ASP A 59 5.67 0.86 7.68
CA ASP A 59 6.32 1.91 6.86
C ASP A 59 7.37 2.71 7.64
N PHE A 60 7.73 2.29 8.87
CA PHE A 60 8.65 3.00 9.75
C PHE A 60 10.07 3.14 9.14
N GLY A 61 10.30 4.24 8.44
CA GLY A 61 11.61 4.88 8.26
C GLY A 61 12.48 4.38 7.10
N ILE A 62 12.15 3.26 6.46
CA ILE A 62 12.99 2.69 5.39
C ILE A 62 12.90 3.51 4.10
N ALA A 63 11.70 3.83 3.63
CA ALA A 63 11.52 4.61 2.40
C ALA A 63 12.15 6.01 2.50
N ASN A 64 11.98 6.69 3.64
CA ASN A 64 12.56 8.01 3.90
C ASN A 64 14.11 7.97 3.94
N SER A 65 14.70 6.89 4.45
CA SER A 65 16.16 6.74 4.49
C SER A 65 16.79 6.63 3.08
N ILE A 66 16.09 5.96 2.15
CA ILE A 66 16.53 5.79 0.76
C ILE A 66 16.48 7.11 -0.01
N ILE A 67 15.41 7.89 0.21
CA ILE A 67 15.18 9.15 -0.50
C ILE A 67 16.16 10.23 -0.04
N GLN A 68 16.50 10.30 1.25
CA GLN A 68 17.35 11.36 1.81
C GLN A 68 18.85 11.20 1.50
N ARG A 69 19.34 9.97 1.25
CA ARG A 69 20.78 9.73 1.00
C ARG A 69 21.16 10.00 -0.46
N LYS A 70 22.17 10.85 -0.69
CA LYS A 70 22.66 11.18 -2.05
C LYS A 70 23.26 9.98 -2.79
N THR A 71 24.06 9.16 -2.10
CA THR A 71 24.68 7.93 -2.64
C THR A 71 24.36 6.78 -1.71
N ILE A 72 23.85 5.67 -2.25
CA ILE A 72 23.56 4.45 -1.50
C ILE A 72 24.33 3.33 -2.18
N GLY A 73 25.15 2.61 -1.42
CA GLY A 73 25.87 1.45 -1.95
C GLY A 73 24.94 0.26 -2.21
N HIS A 74 25.34 -0.66 -3.09
CA HIS A 74 24.57 -1.89 -3.33
C HIS A 74 24.29 -2.69 -2.05
N LEU A 75 25.28 -2.80 -1.15
CA LEU A 75 25.13 -3.50 0.12
C LEU A 75 24.05 -2.86 1.01
N GLU A 76 23.99 -1.53 1.06
CA GLU A 76 23.01 -0.79 1.86
C GLU A 76 21.60 -0.94 1.26
N LEU A 77 21.48 -0.91 -0.08
CA LEU A 77 20.20 -1.22 -0.76
C LEU A 77 19.72 -2.64 -0.46
N THR A 78 20.58 -3.65 -0.56
CA THR A 78 20.21 -5.04 -0.26
C THR A 78 19.85 -5.22 1.21
N THR A 79 20.54 -4.53 2.12
CA THR A 79 20.23 -4.58 3.56
C THR A 79 18.87 -3.98 3.86
N LEU A 80 18.59 -2.78 3.31
CA LEU A 80 17.30 -2.10 3.48
C LEU A 80 16.15 -2.89 2.86
N TYR A 81 16.39 -3.57 1.74
CA TYR A 81 15.42 -4.47 1.12
C TYR A 81 15.00 -5.59 2.07
N TRP A 82 15.97 -6.37 2.56
CA TRP A 82 15.70 -7.51 3.43
C TRP A 82 15.14 -7.08 4.78
N LEU A 83 15.53 -5.92 5.28
CA LEU A 83 14.92 -5.33 6.47
C LEU A 83 13.43 -5.03 6.23
N ASN A 84 13.08 -4.44 5.09
CA ASN A 84 11.69 -4.12 4.76
C ASN A 84 10.83 -5.36 4.59
N VAL A 85 11.33 -6.35 3.83
CA VAL A 85 10.66 -7.64 3.64
C VAL A 85 10.51 -8.38 4.97
N GLY A 86 11.57 -8.39 5.81
CA GLY A 86 11.53 -8.99 7.13
C GLY A 86 10.50 -8.33 8.05
N LEU A 87 10.44 -6.99 8.06
CA LEU A 87 9.45 -6.24 8.82
C LEU A 87 8.03 -6.56 8.36
N GLY A 88 7.79 -6.60 7.04
CA GLY A 88 6.49 -6.98 6.48
C GLY A 88 6.06 -8.39 6.88
N ILE A 89 6.97 -9.36 6.89
CA ILE A 89 6.69 -10.72 7.38
C ILE A 89 6.35 -10.74 8.87
N VAL A 90 7.06 -9.96 9.68
CA VAL A 90 6.76 -9.84 11.12
C VAL A 90 5.38 -9.22 11.34
N VAL A 91 5.07 -8.13 10.65
CA VAL A 91 3.76 -7.46 10.73
C VAL A 91 2.65 -8.40 10.26
N PHE A 92 2.86 -9.10 9.14
CA PHE A 92 1.95 -10.16 8.66
C PHE A 92 1.67 -11.19 9.76
N ALA A 93 2.71 -11.77 10.36
CA ALA A 93 2.55 -12.80 11.38
C ALA A 93 1.77 -12.25 12.58
N VAL A 94 2.15 -11.07 13.09
CA VAL A 94 1.46 -10.43 14.22
C VAL A 94 -0.02 -10.23 13.91
N VAL A 95 -0.36 -9.64 12.77
CA VAL A 95 -1.76 -9.37 12.38
C VAL A 95 -2.53 -10.68 12.16
N PHE A 96 -1.90 -11.69 11.55
CA PHE A 96 -2.51 -12.99 11.29
C PHE A 96 -2.87 -13.75 12.58
N TRP A 97 -1.98 -13.73 13.58
CA TRP A 97 -2.25 -14.37 14.87
C TRP A 97 -3.19 -13.55 15.75
N LEU A 98 -3.14 -12.22 15.68
CA LEU A 98 -4.07 -11.35 16.42
C LEU A 98 -5.48 -11.35 15.84
N SER A 99 -5.69 -11.72 14.58
CA SER A 99 -6.99 -11.62 13.92
C SER A 99 -8.10 -12.37 14.66
N ASP A 100 -7.80 -13.54 15.21
CA ASP A 100 -8.77 -14.37 15.94
C ASP A 100 -9.13 -13.73 17.28
N ALA A 101 -8.14 -13.15 17.97
CA ALA A 101 -8.38 -12.39 19.21
C ALA A 101 -9.21 -11.14 18.95
N ILE A 102 -8.91 -10.40 17.87
CA ILE A 102 -9.66 -9.22 17.45
C ILE A 102 -11.13 -9.59 17.14
N ALA A 103 -11.36 -10.66 16.38
CA ALA A 103 -12.69 -11.15 16.06
C ALA A 103 -13.50 -11.52 17.30
N HIS A 104 -12.86 -12.14 18.31
CA HIS A 104 -13.49 -12.44 19.59
C HIS A 104 -13.84 -11.17 20.38
N VAL A 105 -12.92 -10.21 20.51
CA VAL A 105 -13.17 -8.95 21.26
C VAL A 105 -14.31 -8.15 20.64
N LEU A 106 -14.41 -8.14 19.32
CA LEU A 106 -15.45 -7.43 18.57
C LEU A 106 -16.74 -8.26 18.38
N HIS A 107 -16.81 -9.46 18.93
CA HIS A 107 -17.96 -10.37 18.84
C HIS A 107 -18.41 -10.63 17.39
N ASN A 108 -17.46 -10.69 16.46
CA ASN A 108 -17.76 -10.91 15.05
C ASN A 108 -16.79 -11.92 14.41
N PRO A 109 -17.20 -13.18 14.20
CA PRO A 109 -16.32 -14.23 13.70
C PRO A 109 -15.88 -14.01 12.24
N ASP A 110 -16.65 -13.26 11.45
CA ASP A 110 -16.35 -13.00 10.04
C ASP A 110 -15.17 -12.01 9.86
N LEU A 111 -14.74 -11.32 10.93
CA LEU A 111 -13.56 -10.44 10.90
C LEU A 111 -12.25 -11.22 10.75
N ALA A 112 -12.13 -12.37 11.42
CA ALA A 112 -10.90 -13.15 11.42
C ALA A 112 -10.43 -13.54 10.00
N PRO A 113 -11.26 -14.19 9.15
CA PRO A 113 -10.84 -14.57 7.80
C PRO A 113 -10.55 -13.35 6.92
N LEU A 114 -11.27 -12.23 7.10
CA LEU A 114 -11.05 -11.00 6.35
C LEU A 114 -9.70 -10.37 6.70
N ILE A 115 -9.39 -10.21 7.99
CA ILE A 115 -8.11 -9.65 8.47
C ILE A 115 -6.95 -10.56 8.06
N LYS A 116 -7.09 -11.88 8.18
CA LYS A 116 -6.07 -12.85 7.71
C LYS A 116 -5.78 -12.67 6.22
N THR A 117 -6.82 -12.55 5.40
CA THR A 117 -6.67 -12.35 3.96
C THR A 117 -5.96 -11.04 3.65
N LEU A 118 -6.37 -9.94 4.29
CA LEU A 118 -5.75 -8.63 4.08
C LEU A 118 -4.30 -8.58 4.57
N SER A 119 -3.96 -9.32 5.62
CA SER A 119 -2.60 -9.36 6.17
C SER A 119 -1.56 -9.86 5.16
N LEU A 120 -1.95 -10.70 4.19
CA LEU A 120 -1.06 -11.18 3.13
C LEU A 120 -0.46 -10.03 2.30
N ALA A 121 -1.12 -8.88 2.27
CA ALA A 121 -0.60 -7.67 1.64
C ALA A 121 0.75 -7.25 2.22
N PHE A 122 1.00 -7.46 3.52
CA PHE A 122 2.27 -7.15 4.18
C PHE A 122 3.43 -8.04 3.74
N ILE A 123 3.17 -9.18 3.09
CA ILE A 123 4.20 -9.99 2.47
C ILE A 123 4.53 -9.42 1.10
N VAL A 124 3.51 -9.06 0.31
CA VAL A 124 3.67 -8.73 -1.12
C VAL A 124 4.15 -7.29 -1.34
N ILE A 125 3.57 -6.32 -0.61
CA ILE A 125 3.81 -4.89 -0.81
C ILE A 125 5.28 -4.49 -0.60
N PRO A 126 5.99 -4.95 0.46
CA PRO A 126 7.37 -4.54 0.71
C PRO A 126 8.35 -4.82 -0.43
N HIS A 127 8.09 -5.87 -1.24
CA HIS A 127 8.91 -6.19 -2.40
C HIS A 127 8.89 -5.07 -3.46
N GLY A 128 7.74 -4.42 -3.66
CA GLY A 128 7.59 -3.32 -4.61
C GLY A 128 8.01 -1.95 -4.06
N GLN A 129 7.97 -1.77 -2.73
CA GLN A 129 8.23 -0.49 -2.08
C GLN A 129 9.64 0.05 -2.35
N GLN A 130 10.68 -0.79 -2.34
CA GLN A 130 12.04 -0.33 -2.60
C GLN A 130 12.20 0.21 -4.04
N PHE A 131 11.66 -0.49 -5.03
CA PHE A 131 11.70 -0.05 -6.43
C PHE A 131 10.93 1.26 -6.62
N ARG A 132 9.78 1.40 -5.93
CA ARG A 132 9.02 2.64 -5.91
C ARG A 132 9.84 3.79 -5.31
N ALA A 133 10.51 3.57 -4.17
CA ALA A 133 11.36 4.58 -3.54
C ALA A 133 12.54 4.99 -4.45
N LEU A 134 13.14 4.04 -5.19
CA LEU A 134 14.19 4.32 -6.15
C LEU A 134 13.68 5.16 -7.35
N MET A 135 12.53 4.79 -7.93
CA MET A 135 11.90 5.58 -8.99
C MET A 135 11.54 6.99 -8.53
N GLN A 136 11.09 7.16 -7.30
CA GLN A 136 10.82 8.49 -6.72
C GLN A 136 12.10 9.32 -6.62
N LYS A 137 13.19 8.70 -6.16
CA LYS A 137 14.52 9.33 -6.07
C LYS A 137 15.05 9.75 -7.44
N GLU A 138 14.81 8.95 -8.48
CA GLU A 138 15.20 9.24 -9.87
C GLU A 138 14.23 10.20 -10.58
N LEU A 139 13.19 10.69 -9.88
CA LEU A 139 12.13 11.56 -10.41
C LEU A 139 11.33 10.93 -11.56
N GLU A 140 11.23 9.60 -11.60
CA GLU A 140 10.47 8.84 -12.60
C GLU A 140 8.98 8.71 -12.25
N PHE A 141 8.36 9.81 -11.81
CA PHE A 141 6.96 9.84 -11.37
C PHE A 141 5.95 9.43 -12.45
N ASN A 142 6.31 9.59 -13.73
CA ASN A 142 5.49 9.12 -14.84
C ASN A 142 5.37 7.58 -14.86
N LYS A 143 6.44 6.85 -14.57
CA LYS A 143 6.42 5.38 -14.51
C LYS A 143 5.62 4.91 -13.30
N ILE A 144 5.81 5.56 -12.15
CA ILE A 144 5.04 5.29 -10.92
C ILE A 144 3.54 5.44 -11.20
N GLY A 145 3.12 6.58 -11.76
CA GLY A 145 1.72 6.84 -12.05
C GLY A 145 1.11 5.82 -13.03
N MET A 146 1.87 5.37 -14.04
CA MET A 146 1.41 4.34 -14.97
C MET A 146 1.23 2.98 -14.28
N ILE A 147 2.19 2.56 -13.46
CA ILE A 147 2.12 1.30 -12.69
C ILE A 147 0.95 1.32 -11.71
N GLU A 148 0.77 2.41 -10.97
CA GLU A 148 -0.33 2.54 -10.00
C GLU A 148 -1.70 2.53 -10.70
N THR A 149 -1.84 3.26 -11.81
CA THR A 149 -3.09 3.30 -12.58
C THR A 149 -3.46 1.93 -13.15
N THR A 150 -2.51 1.20 -13.74
CA THR A 150 -2.78 -0.14 -14.28
C THR A 150 -3.08 -1.15 -13.18
N SER A 151 -2.43 -1.03 -12.02
CA SER A 151 -2.68 -1.90 -10.87
C SER A 151 -4.10 -1.70 -10.31
N VAL A 152 -4.54 -0.45 -10.14
CA VAL A 152 -5.91 -0.12 -9.69
C VAL A 152 -6.96 -0.63 -10.68
N LEU A 153 -6.71 -0.50 -11.98
CA LEU A 153 -7.60 -1.02 -13.01
C LEU A 153 -7.68 -2.56 -12.99
N ALA A 154 -6.54 -3.25 -12.79
CA ALA A 154 -6.49 -4.70 -12.74
C ALA A 154 -7.17 -5.28 -11.48
N GLY A 155 -7.00 -4.62 -10.33
CA GLY A 155 -7.60 -5.04 -9.05
C GLY A 155 -9.03 -4.54 -8.83
N SER A 156 -9.57 -3.74 -9.74
CA SER A 156 -10.90 -3.17 -9.62
C SER A 156 -11.97 -4.27 -9.57
N PRO A 157 -12.88 -4.25 -8.56
CA PRO A 157 -14.02 -5.17 -8.50
C PRO A 157 -15.11 -4.86 -9.54
N LEU A 158 -14.90 -3.88 -10.43
CA LEU A 158 -15.81 -3.53 -11.55
C LEU A 158 -15.81 -4.59 -12.68
N ARG A 159 -15.52 -5.85 -12.37
CA ARG A 159 -15.56 -7.00 -13.28
C ARG A 159 -16.61 -8.00 -12.83
#